data_AF-A0A7Y2HLL3-F1
#
_entry.id   AF-A0A7Y2HLL3-F1
#
_cell.length_a   1.000
_cell.length_b   1.000
_cell.length_c   1.000
_cell.angle_alpha   90.00
_cell.angle_beta   90.00
_cell.angle_gamma   90.00
#
_symmetry.space_group_name_H-M   'P 1'
#
loop_
_entity.id
_entity.type
_entity.pdbx_description
1 polymer ?
#
loop_
_entity_poly.entity_id
_entity_poly.type
_entity_poly.pdbx_seq_one_letter_code
_entity_poly.pdbx_strand_id
1 'polypeptide(L)'
;MGAADHAVLNRALGRLLPGPDETHLLRAILHRGESARASWDAFRGSVGDLPALFRTDTGNRKRLSPLLLAAMRENALEADARLRTVVKTATLREELRVGILRELADAAYSALDEAGIPFVVVRGAVLMETVYAEPAHRHAHDIDVVVPPEHITAGVEALGRAGFDDVRPLEWEQGLEARHRTQLPVQLVRRAFRMPFYPADFATLSARARRHERVGMTEILRPDSTDSLLLALGRASFCPSRSNLVWAVDAWKLAHGPEEIDWDGLVERARTMRLELPLSVFLDYLRDELDAPVPAEIAPELRAGMTGKPGLRRDVALFGARQSQGAHPDLARRIRPPLRERWTLLRWELLPSSEYLTWAYGNPPRALLPLIYLTRPFSALATRLRWALWRRMRRWSARDA
;
A
#
# COMPACT_ATOMS: atom_id res chain seq x y z
N MET A 1 -15.05 -18.67 -14.23
CA MET A 1 -14.22 -17.76 -15.06
C MET A 1 -13.30 -18.65 -15.88
N GLY A 2 -13.14 -18.44 -17.19
CA GLY A 2 -12.30 -19.32 -18.02
C GLY A 2 -10.80 -19.01 -17.85
N ALA A 3 -9.91 -19.92 -18.27
CA ALA A 3 -8.45 -19.70 -18.23
C ALA A 3 -8.03 -18.39 -18.95
N ALA A 4 -8.69 -18.06 -20.05
CA ALA A 4 -8.47 -16.81 -20.79
C ALA A 4 -8.83 -15.56 -19.96
N ASP A 5 -9.91 -15.60 -19.17
CA ASP A 5 -10.30 -14.48 -18.30
C ASP A 5 -9.31 -14.31 -17.14
N HIS A 6 -8.77 -15.41 -16.60
CA HIS A 6 -7.71 -15.36 -15.59
C HIS A 6 -6.44 -14.68 -16.13
N ALA A 7 -6.02 -15.00 -17.36
CA ALA A 7 -4.89 -14.35 -18.00
C ALA A 7 -5.10 -12.83 -18.19
N VAL A 8 -6.29 -12.43 -18.65
CA VAL A 8 -6.68 -11.00 -18.79
C VAL A 8 -6.61 -10.29 -17.43
N LEU A 9 -7.16 -10.93 -16.38
CA LEU A 9 -7.19 -10.35 -15.05
C LEU A 9 -5.79 -10.20 -14.46
N ASN A 10 -4.95 -11.23 -14.53
CA ASN A 10 -3.56 -11.17 -14.06
C ASN A 10 -2.80 -10.06 -14.77
N ARG A 11 -2.93 -9.92 -16.09
CA ARG A 11 -2.30 -8.83 -16.85
C ARG A 11 -2.82 -7.45 -16.43
N ALA A 12 -4.11 -7.33 -16.15
CA ALA A 12 -4.70 -6.08 -15.69
C ALA A 12 -4.22 -5.69 -14.28
N LEU A 13 -4.15 -6.66 -13.37
CA LEU A 13 -3.64 -6.47 -12.01
C LEU A 13 -2.13 -6.27 -11.98
N GLY A 14 -1.37 -6.78 -12.95
CA GLY A 14 0.06 -6.48 -13.11
C GLY A 14 0.37 -4.98 -13.24
N ARG A 15 -0.62 -4.14 -13.57
CA ARG A 15 -0.49 -2.67 -13.53
C ARG A 15 -0.36 -2.08 -12.12
N LEU A 16 -0.63 -2.88 -11.09
CA LEU A 16 -0.38 -2.53 -9.69
C LEU A 16 1.10 -2.64 -9.33
N LEU A 17 1.86 -3.43 -10.09
CA LEU A 17 3.25 -3.73 -9.82
C LEU A 17 4.17 -2.57 -10.22
N PRO A 18 5.36 -2.47 -9.60
CA PRO A 18 6.37 -1.50 -9.98
C PRO A 18 6.78 -1.70 -11.45
N GLY A 19 7.09 -0.59 -12.13
CA GLY A 19 7.69 -0.62 -13.45
C GLY A 19 9.15 -1.10 -13.42
N PRO A 20 9.77 -1.31 -14.60
CA PRO A 20 11.14 -1.81 -14.71
C PRO A 20 12.16 -0.96 -13.95
N ASP A 21 12.11 0.37 -14.15
CA ASP A 21 12.98 1.32 -13.47
C ASP A 21 12.78 1.28 -11.95
N GLU A 22 11.54 1.12 -11.50
CA GLU A 22 11.21 1.02 -10.09
C GLU A 22 11.71 -0.29 -9.49
N THR A 23 11.62 -1.40 -10.23
CA THR A 23 12.21 -2.69 -9.86
C THR A 23 13.73 -2.57 -9.78
N HIS A 24 14.38 -1.90 -10.73
CA HIS A 24 15.83 -1.65 -10.66
C HIS A 24 16.22 -0.83 -9.43
N LEU A 25 15.45 0.21 -9.09
CA LEU A 25 15.66 0.96 -7.85
C LEU A 25 15.44 0.08 -6.61
N LEU A 26 14.38 -0.72 -6.57
CA LEU A 26 14.10 -1.63 -5.46
C LEU A 26 15.23 -2.65 -5.28
N ARG A 27 15.71 -3.29 -6.35
CA ARG A 27 16.86 -4.20 -6.32
C ARG A 27 18.13 -3.50 -5.86
N ALA A 28 18.40 -2.28 -6.34
CA ALA A 28 19.55 -1.49 -5.89
C ALA A 28 19.53 -1.20 -4.37
N ILE A 29 18.33 -1.05 -3.79
CA ILE A 29 18.13 -0.81 -2.36
C ILE A 29 18.19 -2.11 -1.55
N LEU A 30 17.56 -3.18 -2.03
CA LEU A 30 17.30 -4.38 -1.25
C LEU A 30 18.40 -5.45 -1.39
N HIS A 31 19.08 -5.51 -2.54
CA HIS A 31 20.10 -6.52 -2.81
C HIS A 31 21.49 -6.06 -2.33
N ARG A 32 22.45 -6.99 -2.40
CA ARG A 32 23.85 -6.77 -2.00
C ARG A 32 24.82 -6.98 -3.15
N GLY A 33 25.97 -6.33 -3.07
CA GLY A 33 27.10 -6.53 -3.96
C GLY A 33 26.81 -6.18 -5.43
N GLU A 34 27.23 -7.06 -6.33
CA GLU A 34 27.19 -6.82 -7.78
C GLU A 34 25.75 -6.69 -8.32
N SER A 35 24.82 -7.48 -7.78
CA SER A 35 23.40 -7.41 -8.17
C SER A 35 22.79 -6.03 -7.88
N ALA A 36 23.14 -5.43 -6.74
CA ALA A 36 22.71 -4.09 -6.36
C ALA A 36 23.33 -3.01 -7.26
N ARG A 37 24.64 -3.10 -7.54
CA ARG A 37 25.36 -2.15 -8.42
C ARG A 37 24.82 -2.18 -9.85
N ALA A 38 24.67 -3.37 -10.44
CA ALA A 38 24.12 -3.52 -11.78
C ALA A 38 22.69 -2.97 -11.89
N SER A 39 21.86 -3.21 -10.87
CA SER A 39 20.49 -2.67 -10.84
C SER A 39 20.49 -1.15 -10.68
N TRP A 40 21.40 -0.60 -9.88
CA TRP A 40 21.57 0.84 -9.73
C TRP A 40 21.99 1.49 -11.04
N ASP A 41 22.94 0.90 -11.78
CA ASP A 41 23.39 1.40 -13.08
C ASP A 41 22.28 1.40 -14.11
N ALA A 42 21.48 0.33 -14.17
CA ALA A 42 20.31 0.25 -15.03
C ALA A 42 19.28 1.34 -14.70
N PHE A 43 19.00 1.58 -13.40
CA PHE A 43 18.09 2.63 -12.96
C PHE A 43 18.62 4.05 -13.29
N ARG A 44 19.90 4.31 -13.05
CA ARG A 44 20.52 5.61 -13.38
C ARG A 44 20.50 5.88 -14.88
N GLY A 45 20.70 4.84 -15.70
CA GLY A 45 20.66 4.96 -17.16
C GLY A 45 19.28 5.26 -17.73
N SER A 46 18.20 4.92 -17.02
CA SER A 46 16.82 5.12 -17.48
C SER A 46 16.18 6.43 -17.00
N VAL A 47 16.69 7.03 -15.92
CA VAL A 47 16.12 8.23 -15.28
C VAL A 47 16.95 9.48 -15.56
N GLY A 48 16.33 10.50 -16.18
CA GLY A 48 17.01 11.73 -16.57
C GLY A 48 17.50 12.63 -15.41
N ASP A 49 16.61 13.03 -14.48
CA ASP A 49 16.98 13.87 -13.32
C ASP A 49 16.73 13.13 -12.00
N LEU A 50 17.72 12.34 -11.58
CA LEU A 50 17.69 11.60 -10.32
C LEU A 50 17.52 12.53 -9.10
N PRO A 51 18.27 13.63 -8.93
CA PRO A 51 18.05 14.55 -7.82
C PRO A 51 16.60 15.07 -7.73
N ALA A 52 15.96 15.43 -8.85
CA ALA A 52 14.57 15.87 -8.85
C ALA A 52 13.61 14.78 -8.37
N LEU A 53 13.82 13.54 -8.78
CA LEU A 53 12.99 12.39 -8.39
C LEU A 53 12.94 12.17 -6.87
N PHE A 54 14.05 12.43 -6.16
CA PHE A 54 14.14 12.27 -4.70
C PHE A 54 13.92 13.56 -3.91
N ARG A 55 13.90 14.73 -4.57
CA ARG A 55 13.75 16.05 -3.89
C ARG A 55 12.31 16.31 -3.45
N THR A 56 11.35 15.97 -4.29
CA THR A 56 9.93 16.28 -4.10
C THR A 56 9.11 15.01 -3.93
N ASP A 57 7.98 15.12 -3.23
CA ASP A 57 7.01 14.02 -3.14
C ASP A 57 6.22 13.82 -4.46
N THR A 58 6.47 14.62 -5.50
CA THR A 58 5.80 14.50 -6.81
C THR A 58 6.09 13.17 -7.52
N GLY A 59 7.21 12.51 -7.22
CA GLY A 59 7.53 11.15 -7.66
C GLY A 59 7.37 10.09 -6.57
N ASN A 60 6.99 10.48 -5.35
CA ASN A 60 6.84 9.62 -4.18
C ASN A 60 8.09 8.76 -3.82
N ARG A 61 9.28 9.05 -4.38
CA ARG A 61 10.55 8.31 -4.13
C ARG A 61 11.34 8.85 -2.94
N LYS A 62 11.10 10.09 -2.53
CA LYS A 62 11.74 10.74 -1.37
C LYS A 62 11.69 9.88 -0.10
N ARG A 63 10.61 9.08 0.08
CA ARG A 63 10.44 8.17 1.22
C ARG A 63 11.44 7.01 1.26
N LEU A 64 12.08 6.69 0.13
CA LEU A 64 13.12 5.68 0.02
C LEU A 64 14.52 6.27 0.21
N SER A 65 14.65 7.59 0.39
CA SER A 65 15.97 8.24 0.50
C SER A 65 16.84 7.66 1.63
N PRO A 66 16.32 7.43 2.86
CA PRO A 66 17.12 6.79 3.91
C PRO A 66 17.70 5.43 3.49
N LEU A 67 16.86 4.58 2.90
CA LEU A 67 17.25 3.27 2.40
C LEU A 67 18.24 3.35 1.24
N LEU A 68 18.05 4.29 0.33
CA LEU A 68 18.98 4.51 -0.78
C LEU A 68 20.34 4.99 -0.26
N LEU A 69 20.38 5.85 0.77
CA LEU A 69 21.64 6.27 1.38
C LEU A 69 22.37 5.09 2.03
N ALA A 70 21.65 4.23 2.74
CA ALA A 70 22.20 3.02 3.32
C ALA A 70 22.76 2.10 2.23
N ALA A 71 22.00 1.83 1.17
CA ALA A 71 22.43 1.03 0.04
C ALA A 71 23.65 1.64 -0.69
N MET A 72 23.71 2.97 -0.84
CA MET A 72 24.86 3.66 -1.41
C MET A 72 26.14 3.44 -0.60
N ARG A 73 26.03 3.45 0.73
CA ARG A 73 27.17 3.20 1.63
C ARG A 73 27.60 1.74 1.56
N GLU A 74 26.64 0.83 1.66
CA GLU A 74 26.91 -0.60 1.78
C GLU A 74 27.39 -1.26 0.48
N ASN A 75 26.80 -0.87 -0.65
CA ASN A 75 27.13 -1.45 -1.95
C ASN A 75 28.12 -0.59 -2.77
N ALA A 76 28.60 0.52 -2.20
CA ALA A 76 29.41 1.54 -2.88
C ALA A 76 28.76 2.04 -4.19
N LEU A 77 27.47 2.38 -4.13
CA LEU A 77 26.74 2.83 -5.32
C LEU A 77 27.21 4.23 -5.75
N GLU A 78 27.51 4.37 -7.04
CA GLU A 78 28.00 5.61 -7.65
C GLU A 78 26.89 6.66 -7.77
N ALA A 79 27.14 7.87 -7.27
CA ALA A 79 26.17 8.97 -7.33
C ALA A 79 26.88 10.32 -7.36
N ASP A 80 26.34 11.24 -8.16
CA ASP A 80 26.83 12.62 -8.18
C ASP A 80 26.60 13.35 -6.84
N ALA A 81 27.31 14.46 -6.65
CA ALA A 81 27.23 15.25 -5.41
C ALA A 81 25.83 15.81 -5.14
N ARG A 82 25.05 16.12 -6.19
CA ARG A 82 23.71 16.71 -6.07
C ARG A 82 22.72 15.69 -5.53
N LEU A 83 22.72 14.47 -6.06
CA LEU A 83 21.90 13.36 -5.58
C LEU A 83 22.28 12.99 -4.15
N ARG A 84 23.59 12.83 -3.87
CA ARG A 84 24.06 12.54 -2.50
C ARG A 84 23.58 13.58 -1.50
N THR A 85 23.62 14.87 -1.86
CA THR A 85 23.11 15.95 -1.01
C THR A 85 21.61 15.83 -0.77
N VAL A 86 20.81 15.59 -1.81
CA VAL A 86 19.36 15.42 -1.69
C VAL A 86 19.00 14.26 -0.76
N VAL A 87 19.60 13.09 -0.99
CA VAL A 87 19.31 11.87 -0.23
C VAL A 87 19.79 12.00 1.22
N LYS A 88 20.98 12.55 1.47
CA LYS A 88 21.47 12.84 2.84
C LYS A 88 20.55 13.81 3.59
N THR A 89 20.14 14.90 2.94
CA THR A 89 19.23 15.88 3.55
C THR A 89 17.88 15.25 3.90
N ALA A 90 17.33 14.42 3.01
CA ALA A 90 16.09 13.70 3.28
C ALA A 90 16.24 12.69 4.44
N THR A 91 17.39 12.03 4.54
CA THR A 91 17.68 11.06 5.60
C THR A 91 17.78 11.74 6.96
N LEU A 92 18.56 12.81 7.08
CA LEU A 92 18.68 13.59 8.32
C LEU A 92 17.32 14.11 8.80
N ARG A 93 16.46 14.56 7.87
CA ARG A 93 15.10 14.98 8.20
C ARG A 93 14.26 13.85 8.77
N GLU A 94 14.40 12.63 8.26
CA GLU A 94 13.66 11.48 8.80
C GLU A 94 14.22 11.05 10.15
N GLU A 95 15.55 11.04 10.34
CA GLU A 95 16.19 10.76 11.63
C GLU A 95 15.68 11.69 12.74
N LEU A 96 15.60 12.99 12.47
CA LEU A 96 15.02 13.97 13.40
C LEU A 96 13.52 13.74 13.64
N ARG A 97 12.78 13.35 12.61
CA ARG A 97 11.33 13.12 12.69
C ARG A 97 10.97 11.87 13.49
N VAL A 98 11.81 10.84 13.44
CA VAL A 98 11.60 9.57 14.15
C VAL A 98 11.49 9.78 15.65
N GLY A 99 12.32 10.64 16.25
CA GLY A 99 12.24 10.93 17.69
C GLY A 99 10.87 11.47 18.08
N ILE A 100 10.41 12.51 17.37
CA ILE A 100 9.10 13.13 17.58
C ILE A 100 7.97 12.11 17.35
N LEU A 101 8.08 11.30 16.30
CA LEU A 101 7.09 10.26 16.01
C LEU A 101 6.99 9.24 17.15
N ARG A 102 8.12 8.76 17.68
CA ARG A 102 8.15 7.75 18.74
C ARG A 102 7.60 8.29 20.05
N GLU A 103 7.96 9.52 20.43
CA GLU A 103 7.45 10.20 21.61
C GLU A 103 5.92 10.37 21.54
N LEU A 104 5.41 10.88 20.41
CA LEU A 104 3.98 11.10 20.24
C LEU A 104 3.19 9.79 20.06
N ALA A 105 3.80 8.78 19.44
CA ALA A 105 3.22 7.44 19.39
C ALA A 105 3.08 6.86 20.80
N ASP A 106 4.11 7.01 21.63
CA ASP A 106 4.06 6.56 23.02
C ASP A 106 2.95 7.26 23.81
N ALA A 107 2.90 8.60 23.75
CA ALA A 107 1.85 9.37 24.41
C ALA A 107 0.44 8.93 23.96
N ALA A 108 0.26 8.66 22.66
CA ALA A 108 -0.99 8.14 22.13
C ALA A 108 -1.31 6.73 22.65
N TYR A 109 -0.34 5.82 22.69
CA TYR A 109 -0.53 4.45 23.18
C TYR A 109 -0.81 4.42 24.69
N SER A 110 -0.07 5.20 25.48
CA SER A 110 -0.30 5.35 26.93
C SER A 110 -1.71 5.87 27.20
N ALA A 111 -2.16 6.89 26.47
CA ALA A 111 -3.50 7.45 26.66
C ALA A 111 -4.61 6.42 26.36
N LEU A 112 -4.42 5.56 25.36
CA LEU A 112 -5.37 4.48 25.04
C LEU A 112 -5.33 3.36 26.10
N ASP A 113 -4.13 2.98 26.55
CA ASP A 113 -3.94 1.94 27.57
C ASP A 113 -4.51 2.36 28.93
N GLU A 114 -4.23 3.58 29.39
CA GLU A 114 -4.79 4.17 30.62
C GLU A 114 -6.32 4.28 30.57
N ALA A 115 -6.89 4.45 29.37
CA ALA A 115 -8.33 4.46 29.16
C ALA A 115 -8.93 3.04 29.07
N GLY A 116 -8.13 1.98 29.18
CA GLY A 116 -8.56 0.59 29.07
C GLY A 116 -9.05 0.22 27.67
N ILE A 117 -8.57 0.91 26.63
CA ILE A 117 -9.02 0.70 25.26
C ILE A 117 -8.11 -0.34 24.61
N PRO A 118 -8.62 -1.50 24.20
CA PRO A 118 -7.81 -2.49 23.51
C PRO A 118 -7.49 -2.01 22.09
N PHE A 119 -6.22 -2.12 21.70
CA PHE A 119 -5.76 -1.67 20.39
C PHE A 119 -4.67 -2.55 19.77
N VAL A 120 -4.59 -2.55 18.43
CA VAL A 120 -3.50 -3.16 17.66
C VAL A 120 -2.87 -2.09 16.78
N VAL A 121 -1.57 -1.87 16.93
CA VAL A 121 -0.80 -0.93 16.12
C VAL A 121 -0.41 -1.61 14.81
N VAL A 122 -0.65 -0.95 13.68
CA VAL A 122 -0.41 -1.54 12.36
C VAL A 122 0.46 -0.64 11.48
N ARG A 123 1.05 -1.21 10.43
CA ARG A 123 1.74 -0.51 9.34
C ARG A 123 2.96 0.31 9.81
N GLY A 124 3.11 1.54 9.29
CA GLY A 124 4.39 2.24 9.27
C GLY A 124 5.03 2.46 10.65
N ALA A 125 4.23 2.88 11.64
CA ALA A 125 4.72 3.19 12.98
C ALA A 125 5.26 1.96 13.72
N VAL A 126 4.66 0.78 13.52
CA VAL A 126 5.16 -0.46 14.13
C VAL A 126 6.24 -1.14 13.28
N LEU A 127 6.12 -1.10 11.95
CA LEU A 127 7.10 -1.74 11.05
C LEU A 127 8.46 -1.06 11.16
N MET A 128 8.53 0.26 11.35
CA MET A 128 9.81 0.96 11.53
C MET A 128 10.60 0.46 12.75
N GLU A 129 9.92 0.00 13.81
CA GLU A 129 10.58 -0.48 15.03
C GLU A 129 10.87 -1.99 14.97
N THR A 130 10.10 -2.76 14.19
CA THR A 130 10.11 -4.24 14.23
C THR A 130 10.75 -4.91 13.02
N VAL A 131 10.82 -4.22 11.87
CA VAL A 131 11.26 -4.81 10.60
C VAL A 131 12.52 -4.13 10.05
N TYR A 132 12.75 -2.87 10.39
CA TYR A 132 13.87 -2.09 9.85
C TYR A 132 15.02 -2.02 10.85
N ALA A 133 16.25 -2.17 10.34
CA ALA A 133 17.47 -2.09 11.16
C ALA A 133 17.64 -0.72 11.84
N GLU A 134 17.17 0.35 11.19
CA GLU A 134 17.09 1.68 11.79
C GLU A 134 15.67 2.23 11.54
N PRO A 135 15.00 2.80 12.55
CA PRO A 135 13.62 3.26 12.35
C PRO A 135 13.48 4.36 11.30
N ALA A 136 14.53 5.18 11.09
CA ALA A 136 14.57 6.21 10.05
C ALA A 136 14.52 5.65 8.62
N HIS A 137 14.81 4.35 8.43
CA HIS A 137 14.67 3.70 7.14
C HIS A 137 13.23 3.54 6.67
N ARG A 138 12.25 3.70 7.58
CA ARG A 138 10.84 3.51 7.26
C ARG A 138 10.00 4.74 7.60
N HIS A 139 9.86 5.63 6.63
CA HIS A 139 9.02 6.82 6.76
C HIS A 139 7.56 6.48 7.09
N ALA A 140 7.01 7.00 8.20
CA ALA A 140 5.63 6.80 8.64
C ALA A 140 4.86 8.12 8.84
N HIS A 141 4.02 8.50 7.89
CA HIS A 141 3.29 9.79 7.92
C HIS A 141 2.19 9.91 9.00
N ASP A 142 1.81 8.78 9.59
CA ASP A 142 0.69 8.62 10.51
C ASP A 142 0.97 7.47 11.48
N ILE A 143 0.23 7.47 12.59
CA ILE A 143 0.13 6.35 13.51
C ILE A 143 -1.21 5.66 13.25
N ASP A 144 -1.18 4.43 12.76
CA ASP A 144 -2.40 3.66 12.44
C ASP A 144 -2.69 2.66 13.58
N VAL A 145 -3.87 2.79 14.19
CA VAL A 145 -4.30 1.95 15.32
C VAL A 145 -5.68 1.37 15.05
N VAL A 146 -5.78 0.04 15.12
CA VAL A 146 -7.05 -0.67 15.00
C VAL A 146 -7.64 -0.87 16.39
N VAL A 147 -8.89 -0.45 16.59
CA VAL A 147 -9.64 -0.61 17.85
C VAL A 147 -11.01 -1.24 17.56
N PRO A 148 -11.67 -1.86 18.55
CA PRO A 148 -13.05 -2.27 18.39
C PRO A 148 -13.95 -1.06 18.06
N PRO A 149 -14.94 -1.21 17.16
CA PRO A 149 -15.79 -0.10 16.70
C PRO A 149 -16.42 0.73 17.84
N GLU A 150 -16.81 0.08 18.93
CA GLU A 150 -17.41 0.65 20.12
C GLU A 150 -16.46 1.59 20.90
N HIS A 151 -15.14 1.45 20.71
CA HIS A 151 -14.13 2.27 21.39
C HIS A 151 -13.63 3.45 20.56
N ILE A 152 -14.10 3.66 19.32
CA ILE A 152 -13.60 4.73 18.45
C ILE A 152 -13.78 6.12 19.09
N THR A 153 -14.96 6.42 19.62
CA THR A 153 -15.26 7.72 20.23
C THR A 153 -14.46 7.92 21.53
N ALA A 154 -14.51 6.95 22.44
CA ALA A 154 -13.76 6.99 23.70
C ALA A 154 -12.23 7.07 23.46
N GLY A 155 -11.74 6.43 22.40
CA GLY A 155 -10.34 6.47 22.01
C GLY A 155 -9.89 7.86 21.58
N VAL A 156 -10.68 8.56 20.78
CA VAL A 156 -10.36 9.95 20.41
C VAL A 156 -10.41 10.88 21.61
N GLU A 157 -11.37 10.71 22.52
CA GLU A 157 -11.43 11.48 23.77
C GLU A 157 -10.19 11.24 24.65
N ALA A 158 -9.70 9.99 24.70
CA ALA A 158 -8.46 9.67 25.39
C ALA A 158 -7.24 10.34 24.71
N LEU A 159 -7.16 10.30 23.38
CA LEU A 159 -6.10 10.95 22.61
C LEU A 159 -6.09 12.48 22.80
N GLY A 160 -7.25 13.12 22.99
CA GLY A 160 -7.34 14.55 23.31
C GLY A 160 -6.58 14.90 24.60
N ARG A 161 -6.60 14.03 25.61
CA ARG A 161 -5.80 14.23 26.85
C ARG A 161 -4.29 14.21 26.61
N ALA A 162 -3.85 13.57 25.53
CA ALA A 162 -2.45 13.56 25.06
C ALA A 162 -2.15 14.66 24.02
N GLY A 163 -3.05 15.62 23.82
CA GLY A 163 -2.86 16.77 22.93
C GLY A 163 -3.22 16.52 21.46
N PHE A 164 -3.98 15.47 21.16
CA PHE A 164 -4.51 15.19 19.82
C PHE A 164 -5.96 15.69 19.69
N ASP A 165 -6.13 17.01 19.59
CA ASP A 165 -7.46 17.65 19.73
C ASP A 165 -8.17 17.96 18.40
N ASP A 166 -7.46 17.97 17.26
CA ASP A 166 -8.08 18.18 15.94
C ASP A 166 -8.59 16.85 15.37
N VAL A 167 -9.87 16.61 15.58
CA VAL A 167 -10.57 15.37 15.24
C VAL A 167 -11.31 15.49 13.93
N ARG A 168 -11.11 14.53 13.02
CA ARG A 168 -11.75 14.49 11.70
C ARG A 168 -12.24 13.09 11.34
N PRO A 169 -13.38 12.97 10.63
CA PRO A 169 -13.82 11.67 10.13
C PRO A 169 -12.91 11.18 9.01
N LEU A 170 -12.60 9.88 9.02
CA LEU A 170 -11.93 9.21 7.90
C LEU A 170 -12.95 8.81 6.82
N GLU A 171 -12.49 8.73 5.58
CA GLU A 171 -13.31 8.27 4.45
C GLU A 171 -13.88 6.86 4.70
N TRP A 172 -15.01 6.54 4.05
CA TRP A 172 -15.66 5.21 4.10
C TRP A 172 -16.03 4.75 5.51
N GLU A 173 -16.28 5.71 6.42
CA GLU A 173 -16.60 5.45 7.82
C GLU A 173 -15.57 4.54 8.49
N GLN A 174 -14.30 4.63 8.06
CA GLN A 174 -13.25 3.75 8.55
C GLN A 174 -12.92 4.03 10.03
N GLY A 175 -13.17 5.25 10.51
CA GLY A 175 -12.87 5.66 11.87
C GLY A 175 -12.67 7.17 11.97
N LEU A 176 -11.85 7.58 12.92
CA LEU A 176 -11.53 8.97 13.21
C LEU A 176 -10.01 9.18 13.15
N GLU A 177 -9.61 10.36 12.69
CA GLU A 177 -8.23 10.85 12.77
C GLU A 177 -8.17 11.93 13.85
N ALA A 178 -7.23 11.85 14.77
CA ALA A 178 -6.92 12.87 15.75
C ALA A 178 -5.52 13.42 15.48
N ARG A 179 -5.36 14.75 15.42
CA ARG A 179 -4.07 15.40 15.08
C ARG A 179 -3.50 16.14 16.28
N HIS A 180 -2.22 15.90 16.53
CA HIS A 180 -1.44 16.68 17.48
C HIS A 180 -1.02 18.04 16.87
N ARG A 181 -0.67 19.01 17.71
CA ARG A 181 -0.18 20.35 17.28
C ARG A 181 1.01 20.30 16.31
N THR A 182 1.81 19.23 16.34
CA THR A 182 2.92 18.97 15.39
C THR A 182 2.44 18.53 14.01
N GLN A 183 1.13 18.45 13.78
CA GLN A 183 0.47 17.94 12.58
C GLN A 183 0.62 16.44 12.35
N LEU A 184 1.17 15.69 13.33
CA LEU A 184 1.20 14.23 13.28
C LEU A 184 -0.19 13.66 13.59
N PRO A 185 -0.79 12.88 12.67
CA PRO A 185 -2.09 12.24 12.89
C PRO A 185 -1.96 10.86 13.55
N VAL A 186 -2.89 10.56 14.44
CA VAL A 186 -3.23 9.20 14.89
C VAL A 186 -4.58 8.83 14.27
N GLN A 187 -4.63 7.73 13.55
CA GLN A 187 -5.85 7.18 12.96
C GLN A 187 -6.36 6.04 13.82
N LEU A 188 -7.49 6.26 14.49
CA LEU A 188 -8.26 5.21 15.16
C LEU A 188 -9.24 4.62 14.17
N VAL A 189 -8.98 3.40 13.72
CA VAL A 189 -9.74 2.73 12.68
C VAL A 189 -10.43 1.48 13.20
N ARG A 190 -11.67 1.25 12.75
CA ARG A 190 -12.40 0.01 13.06
C ARG A 190 -11.93 -1.19 12.23
N ARG A 191 -11.16 -0.91 11.16
CA ARG A 191 -10.58 -1.90 10.25
C ARG A 191 -9.30 -1.37 9.61
N ALA A 192 -8.33 -2.25 9.42
CA ALA A 192 -7.04 -1.93 8.84
C ALA A 192 -7.10 -1.63 7.33
N PHE A 193 -8.20 -1.92 6.63
CA PHE A 193 -8.37 -1.52 5.23
C PHE A 193 -9.48 -0.48 5.07
N ARG A 194 -9.17 0.61 4.36
CA ARG A 194 -10.14 1.68 4.06
C ARG A 194 -11.36 1.14 3.30
N MET A 195 -11.12 0.28 2.31
CA MET A 195 -12.20 -0.29 1.51
C MET A 195 -12.97 -1.34 2.33
N PRO A 196 -14.29 -1.16 2.57
CA PRO A 196 -15.10 -2.08 3.38
C PRO A 196 -15.13 -3.52 2.85
N PHE A 197 -14.77 -3.72 1.58
CA PHE A 197 -14.77 -5.04 0.95
C PHE A 197 -13.74 -5.99 1.58
N TYR A 198 -12.60 -5.48 2.04
CA TYR A 198 -11.52 -6.27 2.63
C TYR A 198 -11.63 -6.22 4.17
N PRO A 199 -12.16 -7.27 4.82
CA PRO A 199 -12.25 -7.30 6.28
C PRO A 199 -10.84 -7.48 6.87
N ALA A 200 -10.52 -6.66 7.87
CA ALA A 200 -9.31 -6.75 8.69
C ALA A 200 -9.57 -5.93 9.95
N ASP A 201 -10.56 -6.36 10.75
CA ASP A 201 -10.99 -5.68 11.97
C ASP A 201 -10.13 -6.05 13.17
N PHE A 202 -10.46 -5.45 14.32
CA PHE A 202 -9.75 -5.71 15.56
C PHE A 202 -9.76 -7.19 15.95
N ALA A 203 -10.91 -7.88 15.88
CA ALA A 203 -11.02 -9.29 16.25
C ALA A 203 -10.13 -10.18 15.36
N THR A 204 -10.12 -9.91 14.06
CA THR A 204 -9.31 -10.64 13.09
C THR A 204 -7.81 -10.52 13.37
N LEU A 205 -7.35 -9.32 13.74
CA LEU A 205 -5.93 -9.02 13.94
C LEU A 205 -5.44 -9.37 15.36
N SER A 206 -6.23 -9.04 16.38
CA SER A 206 -5.87 -9.27 17.79
C SER A 206 -5.72 -10.75 18.14
N ALA A 207 -6.47 -11.64 17.48
CA ALA A 207 -6.41 -13.09 17.72
C ALA A 207 -5.01 -13.71 17.50
N ARG A 208 -4.17 -13.07 16.67
CA ARG A 208 -2.80 -13.51 16.38
C ARG A 208 -1.76 -12.42 16.64
N ALA A 209 -2.17 -11.34 17.31
CA ALA A 209 -1.27 -10.25 17.61
C ALA A 209 -0.15 -10.71 18.55
N ARG A 210 1.01 -10.08 18.39
CA ARG A 210 2.19 -10.27 19.23
C ARG A 210 2.36 -9.04 20.10
N ARG A 211 2.77 -9.25 21.35
CA ARG A 211 3.27 -8.16 22.20
C ARG A 211 4.60 -7.68 21.66
N HIS A 212 4.80 -6.38 21.65
CA HIS A 212 6.06 -5.75 21.32
C HIS A 212 6.47 -4.84 22.47
N GLU A 213 7.47 -5.30 23.22
CA GLU A 213 8.08 -4.53 24.30
C GLU A 213 8.99 -3.44 23.72
N ARG A 214 8.88 -2.25 24.28
CA ARG A 214 9.66 -1.07 23.89
C ARG A 214 10.28 -0.50 25.16
N VAL A 215 11.61 -0.43 25.23
CA VAL A 215 12.32 -0.05 26.47
C VAL A 215 11.90 1.35 26.91
N GLY A 216 11.33 1.46 28.11
CA GLY A 216 10.88 2.72 28.70
C GLY A 216 9.64 3.33 28.05
N MET A 217 8.87 2.52 27.31
CA MET A 217 7.75 2.94 26.48
C MET A 217 6.57 1.98 26.70
N THR A 218 5.38 2.40 26.28
CA THR A 218 4.16 1.58 26.41
C THR A 218 4.24 0.34 25.53
N GLU A 219 3.94 -0.82 26.14
CA GLU A 219 3.84 -2.09 25.42
C GLU A 219 2.65 -2.03 24.44
N ILE A 220 2.86 -2.54 23.24
CA ILE A 220 1.82 -2.54 22.20
C ILE A 220 1.54 -3.94 21.68
N LEU A 221 0.31 -4.15 21.19
CA LEU A 221 -0.01 -5.27 20.31
C LEU A 221 0.24 -4.89 18.85
N ARG A 222 0.86 -5.81 18.11
CA ARG A 222 1.10 -5.70 16.67
C ARG A 222 0.64 -6.97 15.95
N PRO A 223 0.32 -6.92 14.64
CA PRO A 223 0.14 -8.13 13.86
C PRO A 223 1.43 -8.97 13.84
N ASP A 224 1.27 -10.29 13.70
CA ASP A 224 2.38 -11.17 13.34
C ASP A 224 2.95 -10.83 11.95
N SER A 225 4.07 -11.44 11.57
CA SER A 225 4.70 -11.15 10.27
C SER A 225 3.80 -11.49 9.08
N THR A 226 3.01 -12.56 9.17
CA THR A 226 2.05 -12.96 8.13
C THR A 226 0.95 -11.93 7.92
N ASP A 227 0.30 -11.47 8.99
CA ASP A 227 -0.75 -10.45 8.92
C ASP A 227 -0.15 -9.09 8.52
N SER A 228 1.07 -8.77 8.97
CA SER A 228 1.80 -7.58 8.52
C SER A 228 2.07 -7.58 7.02
N LEU A 229 2.45 -8.74 6.45
CA LEU A 229 2.65 -8.92 5.01
C LEU A 229 1.33 -8.75 4.25
N LEU A 230 0.25 -9.37 4.74
CA LEU A 230 -1.09 -9.22 4.16
C LEU A 230 -1.57 -7.76 4.19
N LEU A 231 -1.32 -7.02 5.27
CA LEU A 231 -1.67 -5.61 5.40
C LEU A 231 -0.86 -4.72 4.43
N ALA A 232 0.43 -5.00 4.25
CA ALA A 232 1.29 -4.26 3.31
C ALA A 232 0.81 -4.45 1.86
N LEU A 233 0.62 -5.70 1.44
CA LEU A 233 0.19 -6.06 0.08
C LEU A 233 -1.27 -5.67 -0.19
N GLY A 234 -2.15 -5.87 0.80
CA GLY A 234 -3.55 -5.47 0.74
C GLY A 234 -3.71 -3.97 0.51
N ARG A 235 -3.00 -3.13 1.28
CA ARG A 235 -3.05 -1.66 1.11
C ARG A 235 -2.57 -1.25 -0.29
N ALA A 236 -1.52 -1.89 -0.81
CA ALA A 236 -0.97 -1.59 -2.14
C ALA A 236 -1.99 -1.86 -3.27
N SER A 237 -2.88 -2.84 -3.10
CA SER A 237 -3.85 -3.22 -4.13
C SER A 237 -4.86 -2.14 -4.49
N PHE A 238 -5.12 -1.18 -3.59
CA PHE A 238 -6.16 -0.15 -3.79
C PHE A 238 -5.75 1.27 -3.42
N CYS A 239 -4.62 1.48 -2.75
CA CYS A 239 -4.18 2.84 -2.41
C CYS A 239 -3.26 3.43 -3.49
N PRO A 240 -3.44 4.72 -3.87
CA PRO A 240 -2.52 5.42 -4.77
C PRO A 240 -1.08 5.52 -4.21
N SER A 241 -0.94 5.45 -2.88
CA SER A 241 0.35 5.44 -2.20
C SER A 241 1.23 4.26 -2.62
N ARG A 242 0.71 3.21 -3.29
CA ARG A 242 1.55 2.13 -3.88
C ARG A 242 2.69 2.67 -4.75
N SER A 243 2.47 3.83 -5.38
CA SER A 243 3.46 4.51 -6.20
C SER A 243 4.69 4.96 -5.42
N ASN A 244 4.70 4.94 -4.08
CA ASN A 244 5.89 5.23 -3.26
C ASN A 244 6.83 4.02 -3.08
N LEU A 245 6.43 2.82 -3.52
CA LEU A 245 7.15 1.54 -3.43
C LEU A 245 7.49 1.05 -2.02
N VAL A 246 7.13 1.78 -0.97
CA VAL A 246 7.40 1.39 0.43
C VAL A 246 6.75 0.05 0.76
N TRP A 247 5.59 -0.26 0.16
CA TRP A 247 4.93 -1.56 0.34
C TRP A 247 5.80 -2.74 -0.13
N ALA A 248 6.58 -2.57 -1.20
CA ALA A 248 7.43 -3.62 -1.74
C ALA A 248 8.64 -3.85 -0.83
N VAL A 249 9.20 -2.76 -0.28
CA VAL A 249 10.26 -2.83 0.73
C VAL A 249 9.75 -3.49 2.01
N ASP A 250 8.58 -3.08 2.51
CA ASP A 250 7.96 -3.70 3.70
C ASP A 250 7.78 -5.20 3.50
N ALA A 251 7.17 -5.60 2.38
CA ALA A 251 6.90 -6.99 2.09
C ALA A 251 8.18 -7.82 1.92
N TRP A 252 9.19 -7.29 1.22
CA TRP A 252 10.48 -7.96 1.06
C TRP A 252 11.20 -8.13 2.40
N LYS A 253 11.20 -7.10 3.25
CA LYS A 253 11.85 -7.16 4.57
C LYS A 253 11.11 -8.06 5.54
N LEU A 254 9.78 -8.10 5.50
CA LEU A 254 8.98 -9.05 6.28
C LEU A 254 9.30 -10.50 5.86
N ALA A 255 9.39 -10.77 4.56
CA ALA A 255 9.72 -12.10 4.04
C ALA A 255 11.15 -12.56 4.40
N HIS A 256 12.09 -11.62 4.57
CA HIS A 256 13.47 -11.90 5.01
C HIS A 256 13.68 -11.63 6.52
N GLY A 257 12.61 -11.34 7.24
CA GLY A 257 12.68 -10.98 8.65
C GLY A 257 13.04 -12.17 9.54
N PRO A 258 13.37 -11.92 10.81
CA PRO A 258 13.68 -12.98 11.77
C PRO A 258 12.43 -13.79 12.18
N GLU A 259 11.23 -13.22 12.04
CA GLU A 259 9.96 -13.91 12.32
C GLU A 259 9.47 -14.57 11.04
N GLU A 260 9.33 -15.90 11.05
CA GLU A 260 8.91 -16.70 9.90
C GLU A 260 7.49 -16.35 9.44
N ILE A 261 7.30 -16.37 8.12
CA ILE A 261 5.97 -16.25 7.51
C ILE A 261 5.29 -17.62 7.52
N ASP A 262 4.15 -17.70 8.19
CA ASP A 262 3.21 -18.82 8.10
C ASP A 262 2.55 -18.83 6.70
N TRP A 263 3.23 -19.42 5.72
CA TRP A 263 2.77 -19.50 4.33
C TRP A 263 1.50 -20.35 4.16
N ASP A 264 1.38 -21.42 4.94
CA ASP A 264 0.19 -22.29 4.93
C ASP A 264 -1.04 -21.52 5.43
N GLY A 265 -0.92 -20.85 6.58
CA GLY A 265 -1.98 -20.00 7.11
C GLY A 265 -2.24 -18.75 6.28
N LEU A 266 -1.25 -18.24 5.55
CA LEU A 266 -1.40 -17.03 4.71
C LEU A 266 -2.51 -17.19 3.68
N VAL A 267 -2.66 -18.36 3.04
CA VAL A 267 -3.71 -18.59 2.04
C VAL A 267 -5.10 -18.47 2.66
N GLU A 268 -5.31 -19.06 3.83
CA GLU A 268 -6.61 -19.01 4.51
C GLU A 268 -6.93 -17.61 5.05
N ARG A 269 -5.91 -16.92 5.59
CA ARG A 269 -6.04 -15.53 6.03
C ARG A 269 -6.33 -14.60 4.85
N ALA A 270 -5.66 -14.79 3.72
CA ALA A 270 -5.94 -14.06 2.48
C ALA A 270 -7.38 -14.27 2.00
N ARG A 271 -7.94 -15.48 2.15
CA ARG A 271 -9.35 -15.75 1.84
C ARG A 271 -10.31 -15.04 2.78
N THR A 272 -10.02 -15.09 4.08
CA THR A 272 -10.80 -14.39 5.11
C THR A 272 -10.81 -12.88 4.83
N MET A 273 -9.65 -12.30 4.50
CA MET A 273 -9.50 -10.88 4.15
C MET A 273 -9.88 -10.54 2.70
N ARG A 274 -10.23 -11.55 1.88
CA ARG A 274 -10.60 -11.44 0.45
C ARG A 274 -9.52 -10.83 -0.46
N LEU A 275 -8.25 -11.06 -0.12
CA LEU A 275 -7.07 -10.50 -0.79
C LEU A 275 -6.45 -11.44 -1.85
N GLU A 276 -7.06 -12.59 -2.15
CA GLU A 276 -6.41 -13.65 -2.92
C GLU A 276 -5.94 -13.18 -4.30
N LEU A 277 -6.78 -12.41 -5.00
CA LEU A 277 -6.49 -11.86 -6.32
C LEU A 277 -5.25 -10.95 -6.34
N PRO A 278 -5.25 -9.80 -5.64
CA PRO A 278 -4.08 -8.92 -5.64
C PRO A 278 -2.85 -9.59 -5.03
N LEU A 279 -3.03 -10.43 -4.02
CA LEU A 279 -1.92 -11.10 -3.34
C LEU A 279 -1.19 -12.06 -4.28
N SER A 280 -1.91 -12.83 -5.10
CA SER A 280 -1.27 -13.73 -6.06
C SER A 280 -0.35 -13.01 -7.06
N VAL A 281 -0.66 -11.76 -7.42
CA VAL A 281 0.14 -10.97 -8.36
C VAL A 281 1.32 -10.31 -7.67
N PHE A 282 1.12 -9.81 -6.44
CA PHE A 282 2.21 -9.23 -5.65
C PHE A 282 3.24 -10.27 -5.22
N LEU A 283 2.80 -11.46 -4.80
CA LEU A 283 3.70 -12.53 -4.36
C LEU A 283 4.55 -13.07 -5.51
N ASP A 284 3.97 -13.24 -6.71
CA ASP A 284 4.76 -13.56 -7.91
C ASP A 284 5.81 -12.48 -8.21
N TYR A 285 5.44 -11.19 -8.12
CA TYR A 285 6.40 -10.10 -8.28
C TYR A 285 7.53 -10.14 -7.25
N LEU A 286 7.20 -10.32 -5.97
CA LEU A 286 8.21 -10.38 -4.91
C LEU A 286 9.18 -11.54 -5.15
N ARG A 287 8.68 -12.71 -5.55
CA ARG A 287 9.50 -13.89 -5.86
C ARG A 287 10.34 -13.68 -7.11
N ASP A 288 9.70 -13.36 -8.23
CA ASP A 288 10.31 -13.42 -9.57
C ASP A 288 11.16 -12.17 -9.87
N GLU A 289 10.77 -11.01 -9.32
CA GLU A 289 11.43 -9.73 -9.59
C GLU A 289 12.26 -9.22 -8.41
N LEU A 290 12.01 -9.61 -7.16
CA LEU A 290 12.79 -9.17 -6.00
C LEU A 290 13.46 -10.31 -5.22
N ASP A 291 13.45 -11.52 -5.76
CA ASP A 291 14.09 -12.70 -5.17
C ASP A 291 13.66 -12.97 -3.70
N ALA A 292 12.43 -12.61 -3.34
CA ALA A 292 11.89 -12.86 -2.01
C ALA A 292 11.62 -14.36 -1.80
N PRO A 293 11.79 -14.89 -0.58
CA PRO A 293 11.62 -16.31 -0.26
C PRO A 293 10.14 -16.69 -0.15
N VAL A 294 9.38 -16.44 -1.21
CA VAL A 294 7.98 -16.82 -1.35
C VAL A 294 7.94 -18.20 -2.01
N PRO A 295 7.32 -19.22 -1.39
CA PRO A 295 7.21 -20.53 -2.00
C PRO A 295 6.44 -20.47 -3.33
N ALA A 296 6.85 -21.30 -4.29
CA ALA A 296 6.35 -21.26 -5.67
C ALA A 296 4.86 -21.63 -5.79
N GLU A 297 4.36 -22.39 -4.82
CA GLU A 297 3.02 -22.93 -4.70
C GLU A 297 1.97 -21.90 -4.23
N ILE A 298 2.38 -20.89 -3.47
CA ILE A 298 1.43 -19.98 -2.79
C ILE A 298 0.59 -19.16 -3.78
N ALA A 299 1.21 -18.58 -4.80
CA ALA A 299 0.46 -17.79 -5.78
C ALA A 299 -0.49 -18.64 -6.64
N PRO A 300 -0.10 -19.84 -7.15
CA PRO A 300 -1.03 -20.82 -7.71
C PRO A 300 -2.18 -21.21 -6.77
N GLU A 301 -1.93 -21.46 -5.49
CA GLU A 301 -2.96 -21.85 -4.52
C GLU A 301 -3.98 -20.73 -4.27
N LEU A 302 -3.50 -19.49 -4.11
CA LEU A 302 -4.36 -18.31 -4.02
C LEU A 302 -5.27 -18.18 -5.24
N ARG A 303 -4.77 -18.53 -6.44
CA ARG A 303 -5.55 -18.51 -7.68
C ARG A 303 -6.54 -19.66 -7.77
N ALA A 304 -6.13 -20.86 -7.36
CA ALA A 304 -6.98 -22.04 -7.35
C ALA A 304 -8.18 -21.86 -6.42
N GLY A 305 -7.99 -21.21 -5.27
CA GLY A 305 -9.07 -20.88 -4.33
C GLY A 305 -10.14 -19.92 -4.89
N MET A 306 -9.99 -19.41 -6.11
CA MET A 306 -10.94 -18.48 -6.75
C MET A 306 -12.01 -19.17 -7.61
N THR A 307 -12.14 -20.50 -7.53
CA THR A 307 -13.16 -21.26 -8.27
C THR A 307 -14.58 -20.86 -7.80
N GLY A 308 -15.33 -20.10 -8.61
CA GLY A 308 -16.69 -19.64 -8.28
C GLY A 308 -17.20 -18.49 -9.15
N LYS A 309 -18.21 -17.73 -8.67
CA LYS A 309 -18.69 -16.46 -9.23
C LYS A 309 -17.77 -15.31 -8.76
N PRO A 310 -16.65 -14.99 -9.44
CA PRO A 310 -15.64 -14.09 -8.91
C PRO A 310 -15.95 -12.62 -9.24
N GLY A 311 -17.21 -12.31 -9.60
CA GLY A 311 -17.60 -11.03 -10.20
C GLY A 311 -17.25 -9.86 -9.30
N LEU A 312 -17.75 -9.88 -8.06
CA LEU A 312 -17.48 -8.83 -7.08
C LEU A 312 -15.98 -8.70 -6.78
N ARG A 313 -15.30 -9.82 -6.46
CA ARG A 313 -13.85 -9.85 -6.16
C ARG A 313 -13.00 -9.26 -7.29
N ARG A 314 -13.27 -9.69 -8.53
CA ARG A 314 -12.62 -9.18 -9.74
C ARG A 314 -12.87 -7.67 -9.89
N ASP A 315 -14.11 -7.24 -9.78
CA ASP A 315 -14.47 -5.84 -10.03
C ASP A 315 -13.89 -4.89 -8.97
N VAL A 316 -13.83 -5.33 -7.70
CA VAL A 316 -13.16 -4.58 -6.62
C VAL A 316 -11.65 -4.52 -6.84
N ALA A 317 -11.00 -5.63 -7.22
CA ALA A 317 -9.57 -5.63 -7.54
C ALA A 317 -9.25 -4.70 -8.74
N LEU A 318 -10.08 -4.72 -9.78
CA LEU A 318 -9.95 -3.81 -10.92
C LEU A 318 -10.22 -2.35 -10.54
N PHE A 319 -11.15 -2.10 -9.61
CA PHE A 319 -11.36 -0.77 -9.05
C PHE A 319 -10.09 -0.27 -8.33
N GLY A 320 -9.48 -1.08 -7.47
CA GLY A 320 -8.19 -0.75 -6.82
C GLY A 320 -7.05 -0.48 -7.80
N ALA A 321 -6.97 -1.28 -8.87
CA ALA A 321 -6.01 -1.08 -9.97
C ALA A 321 -6.21 0.27 -10.69
N ARG A 322 -7.45 0.75 -10.81
CA ARG A 322 -7.78 2.04 -11.43
C ARG A 322 -7.51 3.25 -10.54
N GLN A 323 -7.48 3.08 -9.22
CA GLN A 323 -7.21 4.18 -8.27
C GLN A 323 -5.76 4.71 -8.34
N SER A 324 -4.90 4.16 -9.20
CA SER A 324 -3.56 4.71 -9.44
C SER A 324 -3.68 6.12 -10.03
N GLN A 325 -3.35 7.14 -9.24
CA GLN A 325 -2.97 8.41 -9.81
C GLN A 325 -1.58 8.25 -10.44
N GLY A 326 -1.41 8.77 -11.66
CA GLY A 326 -0.21 8.54 -12.46
C GLY A 326 -0.39 7.33 -13.36
N ALA A 327 -0.73 7.59 -14.62
CA ALA A 327 -0.44 6.63 -15.65
C ALA A 327 1.08 6.46 -15.66
N HIS A 328 1.59 5.29 -15.26
CA HIS A 328 2.93 4.89 -15.64
C HIS A 328 2.97 4.88 -17.17
N PRO A 329 3.68 5.83 -17.82
CA PRO A 329 3.65 5.92 -19.28
C PRO A 329 4.23 4.66 -19.94
N ASP A 330 5.11 3.93 -19.25
CA ASP A 330 5.78 2.74 -19.80
C ASP A 330 5.05 1.42 -19.58
N LEU A 331 4.26 1.25 -18.52
CA LEU A 331 3.38 0.06 -18.41
C LEU A 331 2.22 0.10 -19.42
N ALA A 332 1.77 1.31 -19.80
CA ALA A 332 0.84 1.47 -20.92
C ALA A 332 1.47 1.13 -22.30
N ARG A 333 2.80 1.12 -22.40
CA ARG A 333 3.56 0.78 -23.61
C ARG A 333 3.98 -0.69 -23.68
N ARG A 334 4.37 -1.33 -22.57
CA ARG A 334 4.96 -2.68 -22.60
C ARG A 334 3.99 -3.79 -22.97
N ILE A 335 2.70 -3.61 -22.77
CA ILE A 335 1.72 -4.62 -23.19
C ILE A 335 0.46 -3.89 -23.64
N ARG A 336 0.37 -3.58 -24.95
CA ARG A 336 -0.93 -3.33 -25.56
C ARG A 336 -1.67 -4.67 -25.53
N PRO A 337 -2.69 -4.84 -24.67
CA PRO A 337 -3.37 -6.12 -24.63
C PRO A 337 -3.98 -6.39 -26.02
N PRO A 338 -4.01 -7.66 -26.48
CA PRO A 338 -4.73 -8.06 -27.68
C PRO A 338 -6.13 -7.45 -27.72
N LEU A 339 -6.67 -7.23 -28.92
CA LEU A 339 -8.01 -6.64 -29.09
C LEU A 339 -9.07 -7.37 -28.26
N ARG A 340 -9.03 -8.71 -28.21
CA ARG A 340 -9.94 -9.53 -27.39
C ARG A 340 -9.86 -9.18 -25.89
N GLU A 341 -8.66 -9.09 -25.33
CA GLU A 341 -8.48 -8.75 -23.92
C GLU A 341 -8.96 -7.31 -23.61
N ARG A 342 -8.75 -6.37 -24.55
CA ARG A 342 -9.29 -5.00 -24.43
C ARG A 342 -10.81 -4.99 -24.35
N TRP A 343 -11.46 -5.78 -25.19
CA TRP A 343 -12.91 -5.93 -25.17
C TRP A 343 -13.39 -6.54 -23.85
N THR A 344 -12.68 -7.54 -23.31
CA THR A 344 -12.98 -8.13 -22.00
C THR A 344 -12.87 -7.08 -20.87
N LEU A 345 -11.78 -6.31 -20.82
CA LEU A 345 -11.61 -5.26 -19.82
C LEU A 345 -12.65 -4.13 -19.96
N LEU A 346 -12.97 -3.74 -21.19
CA LEU A 346 -14.01 -2.75 -21.46
C LEU A 346 -15.38 -3.28 -21.03
N ARG A 347 -15.68 -4.55 -21.30
CA ARG A 347 -16.89 -5.22 -20.83
C ARG A 347 -16.97 -5.21 -19.31
N TRP A 348 -15.91 -5.54 -18.58
CA TRP A 348 -15.91 -5.48 -17.10
C TRP A 348 -16.02 -4.05 -16.56
N GLU A 349 -15.53 -3.06 -17.31
CA GLU A 349 -15.68 -1.65 -16.95
C GLU A 349 -17.13 -1.16 -17.12
N LEU A 350 -17.76 -1.48 -18.25
CA LEU A 350 -19.11 -1.02 -18.60
C LEU A 350 -20.22 -1.88 -17.99
N LEU A 351 -19.95 -3.17 -17.81
CA LEU A 351 -20.90 -4.17 -17.32
C LEU A 351 -20.20 -4.98 -16.21
N PRO A 352 -19.96 -4.38 -15.03
CA PRO A 352 -19.49 -5.13 -13.87
C PRO A 352 -20.55 -6.16 -13.45
N SER A 353 -20.23 -6.96 -12.45
CA SER A 353 -21.22 -7.78 -11.75
C SER A 353 -22.30 -6.93 -11.07
N SER A 354 -23.52 -7.47 -10.99
CA SER A 354 -24.61 -6.87 -10.21
C SER A 354 -24.23 -6.76 -8.73
N GLU A 355 -23.51 -7.75 -8.20
CA GLU A 355 -22.97 -7.74 -6.83
C GLU A 355 -22.06 -6.53 -6.59
N TYR A 356 -21.19 -6.19 -7.54
CA TYR A 356 -20.37 -4.97 -7.47
C TYR A 356 -21.21 -3.71 -7.44
N LEU A 357 -22.26 -3.62 -8.27
CA LEU A 357 -23.15 -2.44 -8.25
C LEU A 357 -23.91 -2.34 -6.94
N THR A 358 -24.42 -3.47 -6.45
CA THR A 358 -25.09 -3.55 -5.16
C THR A 358 -24.17 -3.07 -4.05
N TRP A 359 -22.92 -3.53 -4.02
CA TRP A 359 -21.91 -3.08 -3.06
C TRP A 359 -21.54 -1.60 -3.22
N ALA A 360 -21.18 -1.17 -4.43
CA ALA A 360 -20.66 0.18 -4.70
C ALA A 360 -21.69 1.30 -4.48
N TYR A 361 -22.98 0.99 -4.58
CA TYR A 361 -24.08 1.94 -4.39
C TYR A 361 -24.84 1.73 -3.07
N GLY A 362 -24.29 0.97 -2.11
CA GLY A 362 -24.90 0.83 -0.78
C GLY A 362 -26.23 0.07 -0.76
N ASN A 363 -26.32 -1.03 -1.51
CA ASN A 363 -27.50 -1.89 -1.65
C ASN A 363 -28.75 -1.17 -2.21
N PRO A 364 -28.68 -0.58 -3.42
CA PRO A 364 -29.85 0.02 -4.05
C PRO A 364 -30.96 -1.03 -4.30
N PRO A 365 -32.24 -0.63 -4.32
CA PRO A 365 -33.34 -1.48 -4.77
C PRO A 365 -33.03 -2.15 -6.11
N ARG A 366 -33.33 -3.44 -6.25
CA ARG A 366 -33.02 -4.22 -7.47
C ARG A 366 -33.57 -3.59 -8.76
N ALA A 367 -34.70 -2.90 -8.67
CA ALA A 367 -35.33 -2.18 -9.78
C ALA A 367 -34.48 -1.00 -10.32
N LEU A 368 -33.54 -0.47 -9.54
CA LEU A 368 -32.64 0.61 -9.97
C LEU A 368 -31.39 0.11 -10.69
N LEU A 369 -31.05 -1.19 -10.58
CA LEU A 369 -29.86 -1.75 -11.22
C LEU A 369 -29.84 -1.53 -12.75
N PRO A 370 -30.94 -1.72 -13.51
CA PRO A 370 -30.96 -1.41 -14.94
C PRO A 370 -30.62 0.05 -15.25
N LEU A 371 -31.14 1.00 -14.45
CA LEU A 371 -30.85 2.42 -14.61
C LEU A 371 -29.38 2.75 -14.32
N ILE A 372 -28.80 2.12 -13.30
CA ILE A 372 -27.38 2.24 -12.98
C ILE A 372 -26.51 1.69 -14.13
N TYR A 373 -26.90 0.56 -14.74
CA TYR A 373 -26.20 0.04 -15.92
C TYR A 373 -26.29 0.98 -17.13
N LEU A 374 -27.45 1.58 -17.39
CA LEU A 374 -27.66 2.51 -18.51
C LEU A 374 -26.84 3.79 -18.40
N THR A 375 -26.66 4.31 -17.20
CA THR A 375 -25.91 5.55 -16.95
C THR A 375 -24.40 5.35 -16.90
N ARG A 376 -23.92 4.11 -16.71
CA ARG A 376 -22.51 3.81 -16.49
C ARG A 376 -21.58 4.15 -17.68
N PRO A 377 -21.91 3.86 -18.95
CA PRO A 377 -21.08 4.25 -20.08
C PRO A 377 -20.80 5.76 -20.11
N PHE A 378 -21.79 6.57 -19.76
CA PHE A 378 -21.65 8.02 -19.66
C PHE A 378 -20.74 8.42 -18.50
N SER A 379 -20.89 7.80 -17.33
CA SER A 379 -20.00 8.07 -16.18
C SER A 379 -18.54 7.67 -16.45
N ALA A 380 -18.32 6.54 -17.14
CA ALA A 380 -17.00 6.07 -17.53
C ALA A 380 -16.37 7.00 -18.58
N LEU A 381 -17.15 7.43 -19.56
CA LEU A 381 -16.72 8.41 -20.56
C LEU A 381 -16.40 9.77 -19.94
N ALA A 382 -17.28 10.29 -19.06
CA ALA A 382 -17.07 11.54 -18.35
C ALA A 382 -15.79 11.50 -17.49
N THR A 383 -15.55 10.39 -16.79
CA THR A 383 -14.33 10.19 -16.01
C THR A 383 -13.09 10.18 -16.92
N ARG A 384 -13.14 9.45 -18.04
CA ARG A 384 -12.03 9.41 -19.03
C ARG A 384 -11.77 10.77 -19.66
N LEU A 385 -12.81 11.54 -20.00
CA LEU A 385 -12.70 12.89 -20.54
C LEU A 385 -12.11 13.86 -19.52
N ARG A 386 -12.57 13.82 -18.25
CA ARG A 386 -12.00 14.60 -17.14
C ARG A 386 -10.51 14.34 -16.99
N TRP A 387 -10.10 13.07 -17.06
CA TRP A 387 -8.69 12.68 -17.02
C TRP A 387 -7.90 13.09 -18.26
N ALA A 388 -8.48 13.02 -19.46
CA ALA A 388 -7.83 13.45 -20.70
C ALA A 388 -7.56 14.97 -20.68
N LEU A 389 -8.54 15.76 -20.23
CA LEU A 389 -8.41 17.21 -20.04
C LEU A 389 -7.36 17.54 -18.98
N TRP A 390 -7.39 16.88 -17.81
CA TRP A 390 -6.41 17.10 -16.75
C TRP A 390 -4.98 16.75 -17.18
N ARG A 391 -4.78 15.64 -17.92
CA ARG A 391 -3.47 15.29 -18.50
C ARG A 391 -3.00 16.33 -19.52
N ARG A 392 -3.92 16.89 -20.32
CA ARG A 392 -3.59 17.92 -21.31
C ARG A 392 -3.18 19.24 -20.63
N MET A 393 -3.88 19.63 -19.57
CA MET A 393 -3.53 20.78 -18.73
C MET A 393 -2.17 20.60 -18.04
N ARG A 394 -1.89 19.44 -17.43
CA ARG A 394 -0.57 19.17 -16.83
C ARG A 394 0.59 19.20 -17.83
N ARG A 395 0.38 18.74 -19.07
CA ARG A 395 1.40 18.84 -20.13
C ARG A 395 1.61 20.26 -20.63
N TRP A 396 0.61 21.13 -20.46
CA TRP A 396 0.71 22.55 -20.78
C TRP A 396 1.55 23.26 -19.70
N SER A 397 1.22 23.06 -18.42
CA SER A 397 1.99 23.63 -17.30
C SER A 397 3.44 23.12 -17.19
N ALA A 398 3.77 21.97 -17.80
CA ALA A 398 5.13 21.44 -17.84
C ALA A 398 5.93 21.85 -19.09
N ARG A 399 5.33 22.64 -20.01
CA ARG A 399 6.02 23.23 -21.16
C ARG A 399 6.36 24.71 -20.95
N ASP A 400 5.72 25.34 -19.96
CA ASP A 400 5.90 26.75 -19.60
C ASP A 400 6.74 26.94 -18.30
N ALA A 401 7.39 25.87 -17.82
CA ALA A 401 8.34 25.85 -16.70
C ALA A 401 9.58 25.05 -17.12
#